data_AF-A0A2A4RRW8-F1
#
_entry.id   AF-A0A2A4RRW8-F1
#
_cell.length_a   1.000
_cell.length_b   1.000
_cell.length_c   1.000
_cell.angle_alpha   90.00
_cell.angle_beta   90.00
_cell.angle_gamma   90.00
#
_symmetry.space_group_name_H-M   'P 1'
#
loop_
_entity.id
_entity.type
_entity.pdbx_description
1 polymer ?
#
loop_
_entity_poly.entity_id
_entity_poly.type
_entity_poly.pdbx_seq_one_letter_code
_entity_poly.pdbx_strand_id
1 'polypeptide(L)'
;MLSVRSVNENLGSVDLENKPSIAKGQRDYPLTDIARKRWLTAGLQDGKDFNTLSATEITALNDKGYVFVGFYNGYPGFYFSDSHTAIDSASDYSRIENNRVWDKAADLIRQSLLPRVKSNLLIDPTSGFIRDAEAAELETIALNAVNQMTAAGEISGAGVYIDPQQDLSSDADLKVKGQVVFNKIIHKFDVDLGLTNKLS
;
A
#
# COMPACT_ATOMS: atom_id res chain seq x y z
N MET A 1 1.14 1.70 15.67
CA MET A 1 1.68 2.75 14.77
C MET A 1 1.24 2.53 13.34
N LEU A 2 1.28 1.30 12.81
CA LEU A 2 0.66 0.99 11.52
C LEU A 2 -0.86 1.26 11.49
N SER A 3 -1.54 1.08 12.62
CA SER A 3 -2.99 1.32 12.77
C SER A 3 -3.44 2.77 12.63
N VAL A 4 -2.54 3.74 12.75
CA VAL A 4 -2.87 5.17 12.55
C VAL A 4 -2.55 5.63 11.12
N ARG A 5 -2.03 4.72 10.28
CA ARG A 5 -1.65 5.00 8.90
C ARG A 5 -2.75 4.57 7.94
N SER A 6 -2.92 5.35 6.87
CA SER A 6 -3.74 4.95 5.73
C SER A 6 -3.24 3.62 5.15
N VAL A 7 -4.08 2.92 4.38
CA VAL A 7 -3.75 1.58 3.85
C VAL A 7 -2.54 1.61 2.92
N ASN A 8 -2.38 2.70 2.18
CA ASN A 8 -1.33 2.97 1.19
C ASN A 8 -0.07 3.62 1.78
N GLU A 9 -0.05 3.90 3.08
CA GLU A 9 1.02 4.68 3.69
C GLU A 9 2.11 3.77 4.28
N ASN A 10 3.35 4.03 3.87
CA ASN A 10 4.52 3.29 4.31
C ASN A 10 4.73 3.42 5.84
N LEU A 11 5.17 2.34 6.48
CA LEU A 11 5.42 2.32 7.93
C LEU A 11 6.44 3.38 8.38
N GLY A 12 7.48 3.61 7.57
CA GLY A 12 8.55 4.58 7.77
C GLY A 12 8.20 6.03 7.43
N SER A 13 6.95 6.33 7.04
CA SER A 13 6.51 7.71 6.82
C SER A 13 6.82 8.62 8.03
N VAL A 14 7.52 9.71 7.75
CA VAL A 14 7.90 10.74 8.73
C VAL A 14 6.69 11.57 9.13
N ASP A 15 5.89 11.92 8.11
CA ASP A 15 4.66 12.66 8.26
C ASP A 15 3.47 11.79 7.86
N LEU A 16 2.43 11.76 8.70
CA LEU A 16 1.23 10.97 8.41
C LEU A 16 0.16 11.82 7.76
N GLU A 17 -0.50 11.24 6.77
CA GLU A 17 -1.69 11.78 6.14
C GLU A 17 -2.77 12.09 7.18
N ASN A 18 -3.07 11.13 8.06
CA ASN A 18 -4.17 11.22 9.03
C ASN A 18 -3.66 11.06 10.47
N LYS A 19 -3.18 12.15 11.05
CA LYS A 19 -2.64 12.13 12.42
C LYS A 19 -3.73 11.92 13.49
N PRO A 20 -3.44 11.14 14.55
CA PRO A 20 -4.27 11.07 15.75
C PRO A 20 -4.51 12.44 16.37
N SER A 21 -5.62 12.60 17.09
CA SER A 21 -6.02 13.87 17.73
C SER A 21 -4.91 14.53 18.54
N ILE A 22 -4.13 13.73 19.28
CA ILE A 22 -3.01 14.19 20.12
C ILE A 22 -1.84 14.80 19.35
N ALA A 23 -1.74 14.54 18.04
CA ALA A 23 -0.67 15.00 17.17
C ALA A 23 -1.19 15.83 15.98
N LYS A 24 -2.48 16.20 15.98
CA LYS A 24 -3.01 17.11 14.97
C LYS A 24 -2.29 18.46 15.05
N GLY A 25 -1.95 19.01 13.89
CA GLY A 25 -1.21 20.28 13.77
C GLY A 25 0.31 20.14 13.95
N GLN A 26 0.82 18.96 14.34
CA GLN A 26 2.25 18.68 14.29
C GLN A 26 2.68 18.46 12.84
N ARG A 27 3.92 18.87 12.54
CA ARG A 27 4.52 18.70 11.21
C ARG A 27 4.79 17.23 10.89
N ASP A 28 5.19 16.45 11.89
CA ASP A 28 5.61 15.07 11.75
C ASP A 28 4.99 14.19 12.85
N TYR A 29 5.26 12.89 12.77
CA TYR A 29 4.79 11.91 13.75
C TYR A 29 5.89 10.89 14.10
N PRO A 30 6.94 11.31 14.83
CA PRO A 30 8.01 10.43 15.25
C PRO A 30 7.55 9.38 16.27
N LEU A 31 8.36 8.33 16.43
CA LEU A 31 8.28 7.38 17.54
C LEU A 31 8.61 8.03 18.88
N THR A 32 9.43 9.09 18.85
CA THR A 32 9.91 9.83 20.02
C THR A 32 8.76 10.47 20.79
N ASP A 33 8.70 10.19 22.09
CA ASP A 33 7.80 10.86 23.03
C ASP A 33 8.58 11.23 24.28
N ILE A 34 8.92 12.52 24.39
CA ILE A 34 9.74 13.06 25.49
C ILE A 34 8.99 12.97 26.82
N ALA A 35 7.69 13.31 26.82
CA ALA A 35 6.88 13.31 28.03
C ALA A 35 6.74 11.90 28.62
N ARG A 36 6.62 10.89 27.76
CA ARG A 36 6.53 9.48 28.16
C ARG A 36 7.88 8.77 28.22
N LYS A 37 8.98 9.46 27.92
CA LYS A 37 10.34 8.90 27.84
C LYS A 37 10.44 7.67 26.92
N ARG A 38 9.78 7.72 25.75
CA ARG A 38 9.81 6.64 24.74
C ARG A 38 10.66 7.05 23.56
N TRP A 39 11.43 6.10 23.02
CA TRP A 39 12.26 6.31 21.83
C TRP A 39 13.12 7.58 21.93
N LEU A 40 13.82 7.72 23.05
CA LEU A 40 14.85 8.75 23.26
C LEU A 40 16.20 8.33 22.66
N THR A 41 16.37 7.03 22.46
CA THR A 41 17.47 6.38 21.73
C THR A 41 16.87 5.30 20.84
N ALA A 42 17.63 4.86 19.83
CA ALA A 42 17.29 3.70 19.02
C ALA A 42 18.46 2.72 19.02
N GLY A 43 18.22 1.50 19.49
CA GLY A 43 19.19 0.41 19.44
C GLY A 43 18.72 -0.67 18.48
N LEU A 44 19.68 -1.36 17.87
CA LEU A 44 19.44 -2.61 17.17
C LEU A 44 19.19 -3.76 18.16
N GLN A 45 18.78 -4.92 17.66
CA GLN A 45 18.48 -6.10 18.47
C GLN A 45 19.69 -6.64 19.26
N ASP A 46 20.90 -6.36 18.79
CA ASP A 46 22.16 -6.73 19.45
C ASP A 46 22.61 -5.70 20.51
N GLY A 47 21.82 -4.65 20.73
CA GLY A 47 22.11 -3.57 21.67
C GLY A 47 23.02 -2.47 21.14
N LYS A 48 23.48 -2.55 19.87
CA LYS A 48 24.25 -1.47 19.23
C LYS A 48 23.35 -0.26 19.01
N ASP A 49 23.80 0.92 19.44
CA ASP A 49 23.09 2.18 19.20
C ASP A 49 23.12 2.52 17.70
N PHE A 50 21.96 2.86 17.13
CA PHE A 50 21.80 3.26 15.73
C PHE A 50 22.76 4.39 15.36
N ASN A 51 23.02 5.34 16.27
CA ASN A 51 23.91 6.47 16.06
C ASN A 51 25.38 6.05 15.81
N THR A 52 25.74 4.80 16.11
CA THR A 52 27.09 4.26 15.86
C THR A 52 27.21 3.51 14.53
N LEU A 53 26.12 3.36 13.78
CA LEU A 53 26.13 2.70 12.48
C LEU A 53 26.65 3.64 11.40
N SER A 54 27.51 3.10 10.53
CA SER A 54 27.90 3.74 9.28
C SER A 54 26.76 3.70 8.26
N ALA A 55 26.82 4.60 7.27
CA ALA A 55 25.86 4.61 6.16
C ALA A 55 25.84 3.28 5.39
N THR A 56 26.99 2.60 5.28
CA THR A 56 27.11 1.28 4.64
C THR A 56 26.41 0.20 5.45
N GLU A 57 26.53 0.20 6.78
CA GLU A 57 25.81 -0.74 7.65
C GLU A 57 24.29 -0.51 7.58
N ILE A 58 23.84 0.75 7.60
CA ILE A 58 22.42 1.10 7.47
C ILE A 58 21.86 0.62 6.13
N THR A 59 22.61 0.84 5.03
CA THR A 59 22.22 0.37 3.69
C THR A 59 22.15 -1.15 3.65
N ALA A 60 23.15 -1.85 4.21
CA ALA A 60 23.16 -3.31 4.25
C ALA A 60 21.99 -3.89 5.08
N LEU A 61 21.52 -3.21 6.11
CA LEU A 61 20.33 -3.61 6.86
C LEU A 61 19.06 -3.46 6.00
N ASN A 62 18.90 -2.33 5.32
CA ASN A 62 17.76 -2.09 4.42
C ASN A 62 17.75 -3.06 3.23
N ASP A 63 18.89 -3.32 2.59
CA ASP A 63 19.01 -4.24 1.46
C ASP A 63 18.65 -5.69 1.85
N LYS A 64 18.88 -6.05 3.10
CA LYS A 64 18.47 -7.34 3.68
C LYS A 64 17.00 -7.36 4.13
N GLY A 65 16.27 -6.26 3.99
CA GLY A 65 14.87 -6.14 4.36
C GLY A 65 14.62 -6.02 5.87
N TYR A 66 15.61 -5.62 6.67
CA TYR A 66 15.37 -5.37 8.09
C TYR A 66 14.55 -4.09 8.27
N VAL A 67 13.49 -4.17 9.08
CA VAL A 67 12.80 -3.00 9.61
C VAL A 67 13.41 -2.65 10.96
N PHE A 68 14.08 -1.50 11.03
CA PHE A 68 14.72 -0.99 12.24
C PHE A 68 14.27 0.45 12.51
N VAL A 69 14.68 0.99 13.65
CA VAL A 69 14.40 2.38 14.02
C VAL A 69 15.69 3.19 13.93
N GLY A 70 15.59 4.36 13.31
CA GLY A 70 16.71 5.28 13.15
C GLY A 70 16.24 6.72 13.10
N PHE A 71 17.14 7.63 12.75
CA PHE A 71 16.87 9.05 12.56
C PHE A 71 17.50 9.55 11.27
N TYR A 72 17.01 10.67 10.76
CA TYR A 72 17.62 11.36 9.62
C TYR A 72 18.55 12.46 10.11
N ASN A 73 19.72 12.60 9.49
CA ASN A 73 20.65 13.66 9.87
C ASN A 73 20.00 15.04 9.67
N GLY A 74 20.04 15.88 10.70
CA GLY A 74 19.42 17.20 10.68
C GLY A 74 17.90 17.21 10.80
N TYR A 75 17.24 16.06 11.06
CA TYR A 75 15.80 15.98 11.29
C TYR A 75 15.50 15.31 12.65
N PRO A 76 14.81 16.00 13.57
CA PRO A 76 14.56 15.46 14.90
C PRO A 76 13.58 14.27 14.87
N GLY A 77 13.75 13.38 15.85
CA GLY A 77 12.87 12.24 16.08
C GLY A 77 13.38 10.92 15.49
N PHE A 78 12.84 9.83 16.01
CA PHE A 78 13.11 8.48 15.53
C PHE A 78 11.94 7.95 14.69
N TYR A 79 12.25 7.21 13.63
CA TYR A 79 11.29 6.68 12.65
C TYR A 79 11.65 5.25 12.29
N PHE A 80 10.67 4.48 11.81
CA PHE A 80 10.97 3.19 11.18
C PHE A 80 11.72 3.41 9.85
N SER A 81 12.61 2.49 9.51
CA SER A 81 13.46 2.60 8.32
C SER A 81 12.68 2.45 7.02
N ASP A 82 11.78 1.46 6.95
CA ASP A 82 10.91 1.15 5.82
C ASP A 82 9.83 0.15 6.31
N SER A 83 9.16 -0.55 5.39
CA SER A 83 8.06 -1.48 5.62
C SER A 83 8.28 -2.83 4.90
N HIS A 84 9.53 -3.31 4.83
CA HIS A 84 9.88 -4.56 4.17
C HIS A 84 9.07 -5.77 4.66
N THR A 85 8.78 -6.70 3.75
CA THR A 85 8.20 -8.02 4.04
C THR A 85 9.23 -9.12 3.74
N ALA A 86 8.98 -10.34 4.25
CA ALA A 86 9.90 -11.47 4.10
C ALA A 86 9.80 -12.16 2.72
N ILE A 87 9.94 -11.38 1.64
CA ILE A 87 9.95 -11.83 0.26
C ILE A 87 11.04 -11.08 -0.52
N ASP A 88 11.36 -11.56 -1.72
CA ASP A 88 12.30 -10.89 -2.61
C ASP A 88 11.91 -9.43 -2.87
N SER A 89 12.90 -8.53 -2.82
CA SER A 89 12.71 -7.08 -3.01
C SER A 89 12.13 -6.70 -4.38
N ALA A 90 12.29 -7.54 -5.41
CA ALA A 90 11.72 -7.34 -6.74
C ALA A 90 10.23 -7.71 -6.81
N SER A 91 9.68 -8.35 -5.78
CA SER A 91 8.26 -8.65 -5.70
C SER A 91 7.44 -7.39 -5.41
N ASP A 92 6.28 -7.27 -6.05
CA ASP A 92 5.28 -6.25 -5.73
C ASP A 92 4.78 -6.36 -4.27
N TYR A 93 4.90 -7.55 -3.67
CA TYR A 93 4.53 -7.82 -2.28
C TYR A 93 5.64 -7.54 -1.27
N SER A 94 6.75 -6.92 -1.69
CA SER A 94 7.93 -6.64 -0.84
C SER A 94 7.73 -5.53 0.21
N ARG A 95 6.56 -4.88 0.23
CA ARG A 95 6.22 -3.79 1.17
C ARG A 95 4.86 -4.00 1.81
N ILE A 96 4.74 -3.64 3.08
CA ILE A 96 3.51 -3.82 3.86
C ILE A 96 2.33 -3.06 3.23
N GLU A 97 2.51 -1.80 2.84
CA GLU A 97 1.47 -0.98 2.23
C GLU A 97 0.94 -1.56 0.93
N ASN A 98 1.79 -2.18 0.10
CA ASN A 98 1.36 -2.84 -1.13
C ASN A 98 0.43 -4.03 -0.82
N ASN A 99 0.81 -4.86 0.15
CA ASN A 99 -0.04 -5.98 0.58
C ASN A 99 -1.36 -5.48 1.16
N ARG A 100 -1.33 -4.45 2.01
CA ARG A 100 -2.54 -3.89 2.62
C ARG A 100 -3.51 -3.32 1.58
N VAL A 101 -3.00 -2.61 0.57
CA VAL A 101 -3.79 -2.10 -0.55
C VAL A 101 -4.39 -3.25 -1.35
N TRP A 102 -3.59 -4.27 -1.67
CA TRP A 102 -4.04 -5.45 -2.40
C TRP A 102 -5.14 -6.20 -1.63
N ASP A 103 -4.92 -6.47 -0.34
CA ASP A 103 -5.87 -7.15 0.53
C ASP A 103 -7.20 -6.40 0.60
N LYS A 104 -7.16 -5.06 0.77
CA LYS A 104 -8.36 -4.23 0.81
C LYS A 104 -9.12 -4.28 -0.53
N ALA A 105 -8.42 -4.18 -1.65
CA ALA A 105 -9.05 -4.27 -2.97
C ALA A 105 -9.69 -5.64 -3.22
N ALA A 106 -8.99 -6.72 -2.87
CA ALA A 106 -9.49 -8.08 -2.99
C ALA A 106 -10.74 -8.31 -2.13
N ASP A 107 -10.73 -7.80 -0.89
CA ASP A 107 -11.89 -7.88 0.01
C ASP A 107 -13.09 -7.08 -0.51
N LEU A 108 -12.88 -5.87 -1.04
CA LEU A 108 -13.95 -5.07 -1.67
C LEU A 108 -14.57 -5.78 -2.88
N ILE A 109 -13.76 -6.34 -3.77
CA ILE A 109 -14.26 -7.13 -4.92
C ILE A 109 -15.07 -8.31 -4.41
N ARG A 110 -14.51 -9.09 -3.48
CA ARG A 110 -15.20 -10.26 -2.90
C ARG A 110 -16.55 -9.86 -2.30
N GLN A 111 -16.59 -8.85 -1.44
CA GLN A 111 -17.81 -8.42 -0.75
C GLN A 111 -18.87 -7.91 -1.73
N SER A 112 -18.46 -7.17 -2.76
CA SER A 112 -19.38 -6.63 -3.77
C SER A 112 -20.01 -7.71 -4.66
N LEU A 113 -19.28 -8.79 -4.97
CA LEU A 113 -19.75 -9.89 -5.80
C LEU A 113 -20.40 -11.02 -5.00
N LEU A 114 -20.15 -11.11 -3.69
CA LEU A 114 -20.71 -12.17 -2.83
C LEU A 114 -22.24 -12.31 -2.95
N PRO A 115 -23.05 -11.24 -3.02
CA PRO A 115 -24.50 -11.35 -3.23
C PRO A 115 -24.90 -12.04 -4.55
N ARG A 116 -24.01 -12.10 -5.53
CA ARG A 116 -24.25 -12.73 -6.84
C ARG A 116 -23.94 -14.23 -6.86
N VAL A 117 -23.35 -14.76 -5.80
CA VAL A 117 -23.13 -16.21 -5.66
C VAL A 117 -24.47 -16.94 -5.68
N LYS A 118 -24.60 -17.95 -6.55
CA LYS A 118 -25.83 -18.73 -6.83
C LYS A 118 -26.99 -17.92 -7.40
N SER A 119 -26.74 -16.71 -7.90
CA SER A 119 -27.74 -15.96 -8.68
C SER A 119 -27.85 -16.51 -10.10
N ASN A 120 -28.98 -16.26 -10.74
CA ASN A 120 -29.14 -16.53 -12.17
C ASN A 120 -28.22 -15.60 -12.97
N LEU A 121 -27.48 -16.16 -13.94
CA LEU A 121 -26.63 -15.42 -14.88
C LEU A 121 -27.02 -15.84 -16.29
N LEU A 122 -27.38 -14.88 -17.13
CA LEU A 122 -27.97 -15.21 -18.41
C LEU A 122 -26.89 -15.48 -19.47
N ILE A 123 -27.13 -16.50 -20.29
CA ILE A 123 -26.25 -16.89 -21.40
C ILE A 123 -26.81 -16.40 -22.74
N ASP A 124 -25.92 -16.25 -23.72
CA ASP A 124 -26.29 -16.03 -25.12
C ASP A 124 -26.77 -17.37 -25.73
N PRO A 125 -28.00 -17.45 -26.25
CA PRO A 125 -28.54 -18.69 -26.82
C PRO A 125 -27.78 -19.18 -28.06
N THR A 126 -27.02 -18.32 -28.74
CA THR A 126 -26.27 -18.67 -29.96
C THR A 126 -24.91 -19.25 -29.62
N SER A 127 -24.18 -18.59 -28.72
CA SER A 127 -22.79 -18.97 -28.39
C SER A 127 -22.71 -19.93 -27.20
N GLY A 128 -23.73 -19.96 -26.33
CA GLY A 128 -23.74 -20.76 -25.09
C GLY A 128 -22.93 -20.13 -23.94
N PHE A 129 -22.28 -18.99 -24.18
CA PHE A 129 -21.45 -18.28 -23.21
C PHE A 129 -22.23 -17.24 -22.41
N ILE A 130 -21.60 -16.67 -21.38
CA ILE A 130 -22.17 -15.57 -20.60
C ILE A 130 -22.48 -14.41 -21.55
N ARG A 131 -23.63 -13.75 -21.40
CA ARG A 131 -23.90 -12.52 -22.16
C ARG A 131 -22.94 -11.41 -21.76
N ASP A 132 -22.40 -10.68 -22.73
CA ASP A 132 -21.50 -9.54 -22.49
C ASP A 132 -22.07 -8.52 -21.50
N ALA A 133 -23.38 -8.24 -21.59
CA ALA A 133 -24.06 -7.31 -20.70
C ALA A 133 -24.06 -7.79 -19.22
N GLU A 134 -24.14 -9.10 -18.99
CA GLU A 134 -24.14 -9.68 -17.64
C GLU A 134 -22.73 -9.64 -17.03
N ALA A 135 -21.70 -9.91 -17.84
CA ALA A 135 -20.30 -9.75 -17.44
C ALA A 135 -20.00 -8.29 -17.10
N ALA A 136 -20.39 -7.35 -17.96
CA ALA A 136 -20.19 -5.90 -17.75
C ALA A 136 -20.91 -5.36 -16.51
N GLU A 137 -22.09 -5.90 -16.18
CA GLU A 137 -22.81 -5.52 -14.95
C GLU A 137 -22.01 -5.94 -13.70
N LEU A 138 -21.52 -7.18 -13.66
CA LEU A 138 -20.71 -7.69 -12.55
C LEU A 138 -19.38 -6.94 -12.42
N GLU A 139 -18.72 -6.67 -13.55
CA GLU A 139 -17.52 -5.83 -13.59
C GLU A 139 -17.80 -4.45 -13.00
N THR A 140 -18.92 -3.81 -13.38
CA THR A 140 -19.31 -2.49 -12.88
C THR A 140 -19.54 -2.49 -11.38
N ILE A 141 -20.21 -3.53 -10.85
CA ILE A 141 -20.44 -3.69 -9.40
C ILE A 141 -19.10 -3.74 -8.65
N ALA A 142 -18.20 -4.61 -9.09
CA ALA A 142 -16.90 -4.79 -8.46
C ALA A 142 -15.99 -3.56 -8.60
N LEU A 143 -15.94 -2.97 -9.80
CA LEU A 143 -15.14 -1.79 -10.08
C LEU A 143 -15.59 -0.59 -9.25
N ASN A 144 -16.90 -0.38 -9.10
CA ASN A 144 -17.44 0.68 -8.26
C ASN A 144 -17.03 0.54 -6.78
N ALA A 145 -16.94 -0.69 -6.27
CA ALA A 145 -16.47 -0.93 -4.91
C ALA A 145 -15.00 -0.55 -4.75
N VAL A 146 -14.14 -0.97 -5.69
CA VAL A 146 -12.69 -0.64 -5.63
C VAL A 146 -12.42 0.84 -5.92
N ASN A 147 -13.22 1.50 -6.76
CA ASN A 147 -13.08 2.93 -7.05
C ASN A 147 -13.29 3.84 -5.83
N GLN A 148 -13.87 3.33 -4.74
CA GLN A 148 -13.89 4.03 -3.46
C GLN A 148 -12.47 4.26 -2.91
N MET A 149 -11.54 3.34 -3.19
CA MET A 149 -10.12 3.49 -2.83
C MET A 149 -9.47 4.62 -3.63
N THR A 150 -9.81 4.77 -4.92
CA THR A 150 -9.35 5.89 -5.76
C THR A 150 -9.86 7.22 -5.19
N ALA A 151 -11.16 7.29 -4.84
CA ALA A 151 -11.76 8.48 -4.26
C ALA A 151 -11.15 8.83 -2.88
N ALA A 152 -10.70 7.83 -2.13
CA ALA A 152 -9.98 8.00 -0.87
C ALA A 152 -8.48 8.33 -1.03
N GLY A 153 -7.96 8.35 -2.27
CA GLY A 153 -6.55 8.59 -2.55
C GLY A 153 -5.62 7.42 -2.23
N GLU A 154 -6.16 6.21 -2.00
CA GLU A 154 -5.38 5.04 -1.59
C GLU A 154 -4.70 4.32 -2.77
N ILE A 155 -5.23 4.50 -3.98
CA ILE A 155 -4.71 3.94 -5.23
C ILE A 155 -4.81 4.97 -6.35
N SER A 156 -4.00 4.80 -7.38
CA SER A 156 -4.01 5.65 -8.57
C SER A 156 -5.01 5.19 -9.64
N GLY A 157 -5.51 3.95 -9.54
CA GLY A 157 -6.51 3.41 -10.45
C GLY A 157 -6.80 1.93 -10.21
N ALA A 158 -7.90 1.45 -10.80
CA ALA A 158 -8.32 0.05 -10.73
C ALA A 158 -9.01 -0.40 -12.03
N GLY A 159 -9.03 -1.71 -12.25
CA GLY A 159 -9.75 -2.36 -13.32
C GLY A 159 -10.32 -3.70 -12.87
N VAL A 160 -11.48 -4.07 -13.40
CA VAL A 160 -12.07 -5.40 -13.22
C VAL A 160 -12.52 -5.91 -14.58
N TYR A 161 -12.21 -7.17 -14.87
CA TYR A 161 -12.57 -7.82 -16.13
C TYR A 161 -13.05 -9.25 -15.89
N ILE A 162 -14.11 -9.63 -16.59
CA ILE A 162 -14.73 -10.96 -16.59
C ILE A 162 -14.84 -11.37 -18.05
N ASP A 163 -14.12 -12.44 -18.41
CA ASP A 163 -14.18 -12.97 -19.77
C ASP A 163 -15.54 -13.64 -20.01
N PRO A 164 -16.40 -13.16 -20.93
CA PRO A 164 -17.69 -13.79 -21.18
C PRO A 164 -17.55 -15.21 -21.73
N GLN A 165 -16.43 -15.51 -22.41
CA GLN A 165 -16.14 -16.78 -23.09
C GLN A 165 -15.51 -17.84 -22.17
N GLN A 166 -15.76 -17.75 -20.86
CA GLN A 166 -15.28 -18.72 -19.89
C GLN A 166 -16.30 -19.84 -19.63
N ASP A 167 -15.81 -21.02 -19.28
CA ASP A 167 -16.66 -22.10 -18.78
C ASP A 167 -17.21 -21.75 -17.40
N LEU A 168 -18.55 -21.79 -17.25
CA LEU A 168 -19.25 -21.59 -15.99
C LEU A 168 -20.24 -22.74 -15.77
N SER A 169 -20.09 -23.47 -14.66
CA SER A 169 -20.94 -24.61 -14.33
C SER A 169 -21.01 -24.84 -12.82
N SER A 170 -21.66 -25.92 -12.37
CA SER A 170 -21.62 -26.33 -10.96
C SER A 170 -20.20 -26.67 -10.47
N ASP A 171 -19.31 -27.02 -11.39
CA ASP A 171 -17.95 -27.48 -11.10
C ASP A 171 -16.87 -26.49 -11.58
N ALA A 172 -17.27 -25.41 -12.26
CA ALA A 172 -16.39 -24.37 -12.78
C ALA A 172 -16.81 -22.99 -12.27
N ASP A 173 -15.93 -22.36 -11.48
CA ASP A 173 -16.14 -21.04 -10.88
C ASP A 173 -16.04 -19.90 -11.91
N LEU A 174 -16.81 -18.83 -11.68
CA LEU A 174 -16.65 -17.57 -12.41
C LEU A 174 -15.31 -16.92 -12.07
N LYS A 175 -14.46 -16.76 -13.09
CA LYS A 175 -13.16 -16.11 -13.04
C LYS A 175 -13.32 -14.62 -13.24
N VAL A 176 -12.83 -13.87 -12.25
CA VAL A 176 -12.80 -12.40 -12.24
C VAL A 176 -11.34 -11.96 -12.15
N LYS A 177 -10.92 -11.05 -13.03
CA LYS A 177 -9.59 -10.44 -13.01
C LYS A 177 -9.69 -9.04 -12.44
N GLY A 178 -9.13 -8.83 -11.24
CA GLY A 178 -8.97 -7.51 -10.64
C GLY A 178 -7.56 -6.97 -10.84
N GLN A 179 -7.43 -5.67 -11.09
CA GLN A 179 -6.17 -4.96 -11.22
C GLN A 179 -6.21 -3.67 -10.41
N VAL A 180 -5.10 -3.34 -9.74
CA VAL A 180 -4.94 -2.09 -8.99
C VAL A 180 -3.61 -1.45 -9.34
N VAL A 181 -3.59 -0.12 -9.44
CA VAL A 181 -2.39 0.69 -9.64
C VAL A 181 -2.03 1.34 -8.32
N PHE A 182 -0.99 0.83 -7.66
CA PHE A 182 -0.51 1.36 -6.38
C PHE A 182 0.04 2.78 -6.54
N ASN A 183 -0.15 3.58 -5.50
CA ASN A 183 0.58 4.84 -5.35
C ASN A 183 2.09 4.56 -5.19
N LYS A 184 2.93 5.50 -5.61
CA LYS A 184 4.37 5.43 -5.38
C LYS A 184 4.72 6.09 -4.06
N ILE A 185 5.67 5.49 -3.34
CA ILE A 185 6.22 6.02 -2.08
C ILE A 185 7.53 6.75 -2.37
N ILE A 186 7.70 7.92 -1.77
CA ILE A 186 8.95 8.68 -1.82
C ILE A 186 9.87 8.12 -0.73
N HIS A 187 10.95 7.44 -1.14
CA HIS A 187 11.94 6.90 -0.21
C HIS A 187 13.19 7.80 -0.08
N LYS A 188 13.56 8.49 -1.17
CA LYS A 188 14.76 9.34 -1.24
C LYS A 188 14.48 10.56 -2.12
N PHE A 189 15.15 11.66 -1.81
CA PHE A 189 15.22 12.83 -2.67
C PHE A 189 16.63 12.93 -3.26
N ASP A 190 16.71 13.28 -4.52
CA ASP A 190 17.93 13.76 -5.16
C ASP A 190 17.64 15.16 -5.68
N VAL A 191 18.50 16.12 -5.34
CA VAL A 191 18.26 17.55 -5.55
C VAL A 191 19.44 18.15 -6.29
N ASP A 192 19.22 18.50 -7.56
CA ASP A 192 20.16 19.31 -8.33
C ASP A 192 19.86 20.79 -8.09
N LEU A 193 20.75 21.46 -7.34
CA LEU A 193 20.62 22.87 -6.99
C LEU A 193 21.81 23.67 -7.53
N GLY A 194 21.55 24.46 -8.57
CA GLY A 194 22.49 25.44 -9.12
C GLY A 194 22.15 26.88 -8.72
N LEU A 195 23.18 27.71 -8.57
CA LEU A 195 23.00 29.16 -8.49
C LEU A 195 22.87 29.74 -9.91
N THR A 196 21.88 30.59 -10.14
CA THR A 196 21.69 31.30 -11.42
C THR A 196 21.40 32.78 -11.20
N ASN A 197 21.85 33.62 -12.13
CA ASN A 197 21.57 35.06 -12.13
C ASN A 197 20.18 35.39 -12.71
N LYS A 198 19.53 34.44 -13.39
CA LYS A 198 18.18 34.59 -13.93
C LYS A 198 17.48 33.22 -13.98
N LEU A 199 16.23 33.18 -13.53
CA LEU A 199 15.35 32.02 -13.74
C LEU A 199 14.85 32.07 -15.20
N SER A 200 14.98 30.95 -15.91
CA SER A 200 14.40 30.76 -17.24
C SER A 200 12.89 30.59 -17.16
#